data_AF-A0A1H5F164-F1
#
_entry.id   AF-A0A1H5F164-F1
#
_cell.length_a   1.000
_cell.length_b   1.000
_cell.length_c   1.000
_cell.angle_alpha   90.00
_cell.angle_beta   90.00
_cell.angle_gamma   90.00
#
_symmetry.space_group_name_H-M   'P 1'
#
loop_
_entity.id
_entity.type
_entity.pdbx_description
1 polymer ?
#
loop_
_entity_poly.entity_id
_entity_poly.type
_entity_poly.pdbx_seq_one_letter_code
_entity_poly.pdbx_strand_id
1 'polypeptide(L)'
;MPVKRSLVGLCAALAMGAALLSTGTAQAVPASPGTRHGHVMTMPAAPKAARPAPLLAVAPSTSPAVRTAYAGAGGGVYCQSGYFCASVWDPTAGKFKIFFFYSCTRYTLSNWIDWAEAQNSQTGGAVASLYGSGGGLLQTVPADNAVYAVNWSPVYSIRNC
;
A
#
# COMPACT_ATOMS: atom_id res chain seq x y z
N MET A 1 31.52 -52.87 -59.85
CA MET A 1 32.82 -52.28 -59.45
C MET A 1 32.58 -50.82 -59.01
N PRO A 2 33.35 -50.29 -58.05
CA PRO A 2 32.84 -50.09 -56.69
C PRO A 2 32.72 -48.63 -56.22
N VAL A 3 32.06 -48.53 -55.07
CA VAL A 3 31.93 -47.42 -54.11
C VAL A 3 33.23 -46.65 -53.84
N LYS A 4 33.12 -45.33 -53.65
CA LYS A 4 34.00 -44.54 -52.79
C LYS A 4 33.19 -43.64 -51.85
N ARG A 5 33.52 -43.72 -50.56
CA ARG A 5 32.89 -43.04 -49.41
C ARG A 5 33.73 -41.83 -48.96
N SER A 6 33.05 -40.94 -48.23
CA SER A 6 33.51 -40.10 -47.11
C SER A 6 34.13 -38.72 -47.37
N LEU A 7 33.50 -37.70 -46.76
CA LEU A 7 34.02 -36.86 -45.66
C LEU A 7 32.84 -36.02 -45.12
N VAL A 8 32.29 -36.31 -43.95
CA VAL A 8 32.60 -35.68 -42.64
C VAL A 8 32.35 -34.15 -42.64
N GLY A 9 31.33 -33.75 -41.87
CA GLY A 9 31.07 -32.37 -41.45
C GLY A 9 30.06 -32.39 -40.29
N LEU A 10 30.58 -32.25 -39.08
CA LEU A 10 29.93 -32.44 -37.78
C LEU A 10 29.58 -31.07 -37.16
N CYS A 11 28.48 -30.99 -36.40
CA CYS A 11 28.09 -29.95 -35.41
C CYS A 11 27.69 -28.56 -35.96
N ALA A 12 26.72 -27.80 -35.42
CA ALA A 12 26.05 -27.76 -34.11
C ALA A 12 24.65 -27.12 -34.30
N ALA A 13 23.58 -27.71 -33.76
CA ALA A 13 22.85 -27.27 -32.57
C ALA A 13 22.44 -25.78 -32.53
N LEU A 14 21.12 -25.51 -32.56
CA LEU A 14 20.50 -24.43 -31.77
C LEU A 14 19.05 -24.84 -31.47
N ALA A 15 18.76 -24.86 -30.17
CA ALA A 15 17.62 -25.50 -29.54
C ALA A 15 16.31 -24.76 -29.76
N MET A 16 15.23 -25.54 -29.93
CA MET A 16 13.86 -25.11 -29.71
C MET A 16 13.67 -24.79 -28.22
N GLY A 17 13.16 -23.59 -27.93
CA GLY A 17 12.86 -23.16 -26.57
C GLY A 17 11.97 -21.93 -26.58
N ALA A 18 10.75 -22.05 -27.12
CA ALA A 18 9.73 -21.01 -26.99
C ALA A 18 9.18 -21.04 -25.55
N ALA A 19 9.82 -20.29 -24.65
CA ALA A 19 9.26 -20.02 -23.33
C ALA A 19 8.07 -19.05 -23.50
N LEU A 20 6.85 -19.59 -23.42
CA LEU A 20 5.62 -18.83 -23.29
C LEU A 20 5.67 -18.05 -21.97
N LEU A 21 6.05 -16.77 -22.03
CA LEU A 21 5.84 -15.81 -20.95
C LEU A 21 4.33 -15.55 -20.86
N SER A 22 3.63 -16.32 -20.03
CA SER A 22 2.26 -16.02 -19.61
C SER A 22 2.27 -14.76 -18.75
N THR A 23 2.12 -13.59 -19.37
CA THR A 23 1.79 -12.35 -18.68
C THR A 23 0.36 -12.48 -18.17
N GLY A 24 0.22 -12.90 -16.91
CA GLY A 24 -1.07 -12.88 -16.23
C GLY A 24 -1.61 -11.46 -16.21
N THR A 25 -2.67 -11.20 -16.97
CA THR A 25 -3.41 -9.94 -16.89
C THR A 25 -4.07 -9.90 -15.52
N ALA A 26 -3.59 -8.99 -14.66
CA ALA A 26 -4.31 -8.65 -13.44
C ALA A 26 -5.67 -8.08 -13.85
N GLN A 27 -6.72 -8.89 -13.75
CA GLN A 27 -8.06 -8.43 -14.05
C GLN A 27 -8.52 -7.54 -12.91
N ALA A 28 -8.64 -6.24 -13.20
CA ALA A 28 -9.34 -5.32 -12.33
C ALA A 28 -10.80 -5.77 -12.22
N VAL A 29 -11.22 -6.14 -11.01
CA VAL A 29 -12.63 -6.44 -10.73
C VAL A 29 -13.40 -5.14 -10.94
N PRO A 30 -14.46 -5.11 -11.77
CA PRO A 30 -15.30 -3.92 -11.88
C PRO A 30 -15.89 -3.63 -10.51
N ALA A 31 -15.67 -2.42 -10.01
CA ALA A 31 -16.33 -1.94 -8.82
C ALA A 31 -17.85 -1.98 -9.05
N SER A 32 -18.57 -2.81 -8.30
CA SER A 32 -20.03 -2.77 -8.28
C SER A 32 -20.49 -1.34 -7.93
N PRO A 33 -21.38 -0.72 -8.71
CA PRO A 33 -21.96 0.57 -8.37
C PRO A 33 -23.03 0.35 -7.30
N GLY A 34 -22.58 0.17 -6.06
CA GLY A 34 -23.41 0.19 -4.87
C GLY A 34 -23.32 1.58 -4.25
N THR A 35 -24.40 2.36 -4.37
CA THR A 35 -24.59 3.70 -3.82
C THR A 35 -24.23 3.73 -2.32
N ARG A 36 -23.01 4.14 -2.00
CA ARG A 36 -22.63 4.68 -0.70
C ARG A 36 -21.90 5.98 -0.96
N HIS A 37 -22.46 7.09 -0.48
CA HIS A 37 -21.83 8.41 -0.53
C HIS A 37 -20.63 8.48 0.42
N GLY A 38 -19.60 7.68 0.16
CA GLY A 38 -18.32 7.78 0.84
C GLY A 38 -17.21 7.75 -0.20
N HIS A 39 -16.27 8.68 -0.05
CA HIS A 39 -15.11 8.78 -0.93
C HIS A 39 -14.20 7.58 -0.68
N VAL A 40 -13.84 6.86 -1.74
CA VAL A 40 -12.88 5.75 -1.66
C VAL A 40 -11.46 6.33 -1.57
N MET A 41 -10.70 5.93 -0.56
CA MET A 41 -9.28 6.26 -0.46
C MET A 41 -8.51 5.33 -1.40
N THR A 42 -8.01 5.89 -2.50
CA THR A 42 -7.19 5.17 -3.49
C THR A 42 -5.74 5.19 -3.07
N MET A 43 -5.10 4.03 -3.01
CA MET A 43 -3.70 3.91 -2.61
C MET A 43 -2.79 4.54 -3.67
N PRO A 44 -1.74 5.27 -3.26
CA PRO A 44 -0.82 5.88 -4.21
C PRO A 44 0.04 4.82 -4.89
N ALA A 45 0.92 5.26 -5.78
CA ALA A 45 1.95 4.37 -6.34
C ALA A 45 2.84 3.81 -5.21
N ALA A 46 3.29 2.56 -5.37
CA ALA A 46 4.26 1.98 -4.45
C ALA A 46 5.53 2.85 -4.41
N PRO A 47 6.18 3.03 -3.24
CA PRO A 47 7.41 3.80 -3.14
C PRO A 47 8.50 3.27 -4.08
N LYS A 48 9.28 4.16 -4.70
CA LYS A 48 10.37 3.78 -5.65
C LYS A 48 11.45 2.88 -5.02
N ALA A 49 11.51 2.82 -3.69
CA ALA A 49 12.37 1.93 -2.92
C ALA A 49 11.70 0.59 -2.55
N ALA A 50 10.57 0.23 -3.18
CA ALA A 50 10.00 -1.13 -3.15
C ALA A 50 10.92 -2.13 -3.88
N ARG A 51 12.16 -2.23 -3.39
CA ARG A 51 13.11 -3.32 -3.64
C ARG A 51 12.55 -4.58 -2.94
N PRO A 52 13.07 -5.79 -3.24
CA PRO A 52 12.79 -6.95 -2.42
C PRO A 52 12.93 -6.56 -0.95
N ALA A 53 11.90 -6.87 -0.13
CA ALA A 53 11.89 -6.48 1.27
C ALA A 53 13.25 -6.85 1.89
N PRO A 54 14.00 -5.89 2.46
CA PRO A 54 15.25 -6.25 3.13
C PRO A 54 14.92 -7.30 4.20
N LEU A 55 15.86 -8.21 4.49
CA LEU A 55 15.71 -9.26 5.52
C LEU A 55 15.35 -8.71 6.93
N LEU A 56 15.37 -7.37 7.10
CA LEU A 56 15.05 -6.63 8.32
C LEU A 56 13.85 -5.69 8.18
N ALA A 57 13.01 -5.84 7.15
CA ALA A 57 11.79 -5.04 7.00
C ALA A 57 10.82 -5.32 8.17
N VAL A 58 10.32 -4.26 8.80
CA VAL A 58 9.33 -4.36 9.89
C VAL A 58 8.02 -3.75 9.45
N ALA A 59 6.91 -4.45 9.70
CA ALA A 59 5.60 -3.97 9.35
C ALA A 59 5.21 -2.73 10.20
N PRO A 60 4.48 -1.77 9.61
CA PRO A 60 3.92 -0.66 10.36
C PRO A 60 2.89 -1.17 11.37
N SER A 61 2.84 -0.51 12.52
CA SER A 61 1.92 -0.83 13.62
C SER A 61 1.52 0.42 14.40
N THR A 62 0.53 0.27 15.27
CA THR A 62 0.08 1.32 16.19
C THR A 62 -0.09 0.76 17.59
N SER A 63 0.06 1.60 18.61
CA SER A 63 -0.36 1.30 19.98
C SER A 63 -1.27 2.42 20.51
N PRO A 64 -2.51 2.13 20.93
CA PRO A 64 -3.19 0.84 20.85
C PRO A 64 -3.32 0.30 19.41
N ALA A 65 -3.44 -1.03 19.28
CA ALA A 65 -3.68 -1.64 17.98
C ALA A 65 -5.07 -1.27 17.46
N VAL A 66 -5.20 -1.09 16.15
CA VAL A 66 -6.47 -0.87 15.47
C VAL A 66 -6.73 -1.95 14.43
N ARG A 67 -7.97 -2.01 13.92
CA ARG A 67 -8.28 -2.85 12.77
C ARG A 67 -7.44 -2.42 11.57
N THR A 68 -7.00 -3.39 10.78
CA THR A 68 -6.23 -3.12 9.56
C THR A 68 -6.73 -3.90 8.35
N ALA A 69 -6.38 -3.44 7.16
CA ALA A 69 -6.57 -4.12 5.88
C ALA A 69 -5.37 -3.87 4.96
N TYR A 70 -5.30 -4.56 3.83
CA TYR A 70 -4.26 -4.35 2.83
C TYR A 70 -4.85 -4.03 1.46
N ALA A 71 -4.19 -3.13 0.72
CA ALA A 71 -4.49 -2.86 -0.68
C ALA A 71 -3.20 -2.67 -1.49
N GLY A 72 -3.22 -3.09 -2.74
CA GLY A 72 -2.14 -2.79 -3.67
C GLY A 72 -2.15 -1.32 -4.09
N ALA A 73 -1.08 -0.87 -4.76
CA ALA A 73 -1.04 0.45 -5.40
C ALA A 73 -2.22 0.61 -6.38
N GLY A 74 -2.86 1.78 -6.39
CA GLY A 74 -4.08 2.04 -7.17
C GLY A 74 -5.33 1.32 -6.68
N GLY A 75 -5.23 0.45 -5.66
CA GLY A 75 -6.38 -0.19 -5.02
C GLY A 75 -7.16 0.80 -4.16
N GLY A 76 -8.48 0.64 -4.11
CA GLY A 76 -9.36 1.47 -3.29
C GLY A 76 -9.71 0.82 -1.96
N VAL A 77 -9.78 1.62 -0.90
CA VAL A 77 -10.37 1.23 0.39
C VAL A 77 -11.43 2.24 0.80
N TYR A 78 -12.56 1.72 1.23
CA TYR A 78 -13.65 2.53 1.73
C TYR A 78 -13.44 2.86 3.22
N CYS A 79 -13.24 4.14 3.55
CA CYS A 79 -13.24 4.58 4.95
C CYS A 79 -14.69 4.74 5.42
N GLN A 80 -15.13 3.82 6.27
CA GLN A 80 -16.49 3.84 6.79
C GLN A 80 -16.73 5.09 7.66
N SER A 81 -17.96 5.61 7.64
CA SER A 81 -18.35 6.71 8.52
C SER A 81 -18.05 6.38 9.98
N GLY A 82 -17.53 7.36 10.73
CA GLY A 82 -17.08 7.21 12.10
C GLY A 82 -15.59 6.86 12.26
N TYR A 83 -14.85 6.66 11.17
CA TYR A 83 -13.43 6.33 11.22
C TYR A 83 -12.54 7.45 10.68
N PHE A 84 -11.38 7.61 11.30
CA PHE A 84 -10.20 8.16 10.64
C PHE A 84 -9.41 6.98 10.05
N CYS A 85 -9.11 7.04 8.76
CA CYS A 85 -8.36 6.01 8.06
C CYS A 85 -7.01 6.56 7.61
N ALA A 86 -5.96 5.77 7.76
CA ALA A 86 -4.64 6.12 7.26
C ALA A 86 -3.99 4.90 6.61
N SER A 87 -3.37 5.10 5.46
CA SER A 87 -2.58 4.09 4.77
C SER A 87 -1.10 4.36 4.95
N VAL A 88 -0.31 3.31 4.95
CA VAL A 88 1.15 3.36 4.97
C VAL A 88 1.70 2.16 4.22
N TRP A 89 2.80 2.33 3.49
CA TRP A 89 3.44 1.22 2.79
C TRP A 89 4.00 0.21 3.79
N ASP A 90 3.62 -1.05 3.63
CA ASP A 90 4.17 -2.16 4.39
C ASP A 90 5.18 -2.92 3.52
N PRO A 91 6.50 -2.73 3.74
CA PRO A 91 7.52 -3.38 2.93
C PRO A 91 7.54 -4.91 3.12
N THR A 92 7.00 -5.42 4.23
CA THR A 92 6.94 -6.88 4.49
C THR A 92 5.87 -7.57 3.65
N ALA A 93 4.81 -6.83 3.28
CA ALA A 93 3.69 -7.33 2.49
C ALA A 93 3.73 -6.87 1.02
N GLY A 94 4.57 -5.89 0.67
CA GLY A 94 4.59 -5.26 -0.65
C GLY A 94 3.27 -4.59 -1.02
N LYS A 95 2.56 -4.06 -0.03
CA LYS A 95 1.21 -3.48 -0.14
C LYS A 95 1.07 -2.30 0.82
N PHE A 96 0.07 -1.45 0.61
CA PHE A 96 -0.33 -0.51 1.63
C PHE A 96 -1.13 -1.23 2.71
N LYS A 97 -0.78 -0.97 3.97
CA LYS A 97 -1.55 -1.35 5.15
C LYS A 97 -2.40 -0.15 5.56
N ILE A 98 -3.70 -0.38 5.71
CA ILE A 98 -4.69 0.64 6.06
C ILE A 98 -5.09 0.41 7.50
N PHE A 99 -5.05 1.47 8.30
CA PHE A 99 -5.40 1.50 9.72
C PHE A 99 -6.70 2.26 9.90
N PHE A 100 -7.62 1.69 10.69
CA PHE A 100 -8.94 2.25 10.92
C PHE A 100 -9.13 2.67 12.38
N PHE A 101 -8.97 3.96 12.66
CA PHE A 101 -9.05 4.56 13.98
C PHE A 101 -10.51 4.97 14.29
N TYR A 102 -11.06 4.45 15.39
CA TYR A 102 -12.45 4.70 15.80
C TYR A 102 -12.50 5.36 17.18
N SER A 103 -11.92 4.69 18.17
CA SER A 103 -11.92 5.18 19.55
C SER A 103 -11.08 6.44 19.66
N CYS A 104 -11.64 7.49 20.25
CA CYS A 104 -10.95 8.74 20.51
C CYS A 104 -9.83 8.52 21.54
N THR A 105 -8.59 8.42 21.07
CA THR A 105 -7.39 8.29 21.91
C THR A 105 -6.14 8.72 21.13
N ARG A 106 -4.99 8.76 21.81
CA ARG A 106 -3.69 8.96 21.17
C ARG A 106 -3.05 7.62 20.83
N TYR A 107 -2.74 7.44 19.56
CA TYR A 107 -2.08 6.27 19.01
C TYR A 107 -0.62 6.60 18.72
N THR A 108 0.31 5.83 19.27
CA THR A 108 1.72 5.89 18.85
C THR A 108 1.92 5.09 17.58
N LEU A 109 2.80 5.57 16.70
CA LEU A 109 3.10 4.95 15.42
C LEU A 109 4.47 4.28 15.45
N SER A 110 4.62 3.17 14.75
CA SER A 110 5.90 2.47 14.63
C SER A 110 6.12 1.96 13.22
N ASN A 111 7.27 2.29 12.63
CA ASN A 111 7.64 1.98 11.24
C ASN A 111 6.69 2.61 10.20
N TRP A 112 6.13 3.79 10.52
CA TRP A 112 5.39 4.58 9.55
C TRP A 112 6.36 5.51 8.84
N ILE A 113 6.56 5.30 7.55
CA ILE A 113 7.60 5.94 6.76
C ILE A 113 7.02 6.35 5.41
N ASP A 114 7.56 7.44 4.87
CA ASP A 114 7.25 8.01 3.56
C ASP A 114 5.80 8.52 3.43
N TRP A 115 5.47 8.90 2.20
CA TRP A 115 4.19 9.46 1.82
C TRP A 115 3.14 8.37 1.61
N ALA A 116 1.95 8.59 2.14
CA ALA A 116 0.74 7.85 1.80
C ALA A 116 -0.50 8.70 2.09
N GLU A 117 -1.68 8.08 2.20
CA GLU A 117 -2.97 8.80 2.25
C GLU A 117 -3.63 8.67 3.62
N ALA A 118 -4.34 9.73 4.03
CA ALA A 118 -5.25 9.76 5.16
C ALA A 118 -6.62 10.29 4.75
N GLN A 119 -7.68 9.83 5.41
CA GLN A 119 -9.03 10.31 5.22
C GLN A 119 -9.76 10.34 6.56
N ASN A 120 -10.42 11.44 6.85
CA ASN A 120 -11.26 11.56 8.04
C ASN A 120 -12.74 11.51 7.64
N SER A 121 -13.37 10.37 7.91
CA SER A 121 -14.80 10.12 7.69
C SER A 121 -15.59 10.08 9.01
N GLN A 122 -15.04 10.67 10.07
CA GLN A 122 -15.72 10.77 11.36
C GLN A 122 -16.91 11.74 11.27
N THR A 123 -17.78 11.71 12.27
CA THR A 123 -18.97 12.58 12.36
C THR A 123 -18.80 13.62 13.47
N GLY A 124 -19.68 14.62 13.53
CA GLY A 124 -19.73 15.56 14.65
C GLY A 124 -18.59 16.60 14.68
N GLY A 125 -17.98 16.89 13.54
CA GLY A 125 -16.93 17.91 13.43
C GLY A 125 -15.56 17.48 13.99
N ALA A 126 -15.32 16.17 14.14
CA ALA A 126 -14.04 15.66 14.60
C ALA A 126 -12.87 16.12 13.71
N VAL A 127 -11.72 16.34 14.32
CA VAL A 127 -10.48 16.71 13.63
C VAL A 127 -9.38 15.79 14.13
N ALA A 128 -8.77 15.04 13.23
CA ALA A 128 -7.61 14.23 13.55
C ALA A 128 -6.36 15.11 13.57
N SER A 129 -5.49 14.92 14.55
CA SER A 129 -4.25 15.68 14.74
C SER A 129 -3.04 14.74 14.67
N LEU A 130 -2.05 15.11 13.86
CA LEU A 130 -0.81 14.38 13.65
C LEU A 130 0.33 15.08 14.39
N TYR A 131 1.08 14.35 15.20
CA TYR A 131 2.10 14.91 16.07
C TYR A 131 3.48 14.33 15.80
N GLY A 132 4.51 15.17 15.88
CA GLY A 132 5.90 14.76 15.79
C GLY A 132 6.46 14.16 17.09
N SER A 133 7.74 13.80 17.08
CA SER A 133 8.44 13.14 18.19
C SER A 133 8.40 13.91 19.51
N GLY A 134 8.54 15.24 19.45
CA GLY A 134 8.42 16.13 20.61
C GLY A 134 6.99 16.42 21.04
N GLY A 135 5.99 15.80 20.40
CA GLY A 135 4.57 16.05 20.67
C GLY A 135 4.01 17.32 20.03
N GLY A 136 4.80 18.06 19.25
CA GLY A 136 4.34 19.21 18.47
C GLY A 136 3.37 18.80 17.36
N LEU A 137 2.34 19.62 17.14
CA LEU A 137 1.36 19.43 16.07
C LEU A 137 2.03 19.67 14.71
N LEU A 138 1.87 18.74 13.78
CA LEU A 138 2.41 18.83 12.41
C LEU A 138 1.31 19.17 11.41
N GLN A 139 0.16 18.51 11.53
CA GLN A 139 -0.95 18.64 10.59
C GLN A 139 -2.26 18.24 11.27
N THR A 140 -3.36 18.84 10.84
CA THR A 140 -4.72 18.40 11.18
C THR A 140 -5.43 17.90 9.93
N VAL A 141 -6.38 16.98 10.12
CA VAL A 141 -7.22 16.39 9.07
C VAL A 141 -8.69 16.52 9.52
N PRO A 142 -9.45 17.50 9.00
CA PRO A 142 -10.85 17.69 9.36
C PRO A 142 -11.73 16.57 8.81
N ALA A 143 -12.85 16.27 9.48
CA ALA A 143 -13.84 15.29 9.03
C ALA A 143 -14.68 15.78 7.84
N ASP A 144 -14.03 15.97 6.69
CA ASP A 144 -14.61 16.45 5.43
C ASP A 144 -14.68 15.36 4.34
N ASN A 145 -14.25 14.13 4.66
CA ASN A 145 -14.10 13.00 3.74
C ASN A 145 -13.11 13.22 2.58
N ALA A 146 -12.34 14.31 2.57
CA ALA A 146 -11.27 14.50 1.61
C ALA A 146 -10.12 13.55 1.90
N VAL A 147 -9.36 13.23 0.85
CA VAL A 147 -8.16 12.40 0.92
C VAL A 147 -6.94 13.31 0.97
N TYR A 148 -6.10 13.10 1.97
CA TYR A 148 -4.93 13.91 2.27
C TYR A 148 -3.66 13.10 2.06
N ALA A 149 -2.75 13.60 1.22
CA ALA A 149 -1.39 13.11 1.17
C ALA A 149 -0.65 13.52 2.46
N VAL A 150 -0.10 12.55 3.15
CA VAL A 150 0.60 12.73 4.43
C VAL A 150 1.99 12.12 4.34
N ASN A 151 3.00 12.90 4.71
CA ASN A 151 4.33 12.36 5.00
C ASN A 151 4.32 11.79 6.41
N TRP A 152 4.41 10.46 6.55
CA TRP A 152 4.39 9.80 7.85
C TRP A 152 5.73 9.81 8.56
N SER A 153 6.84 10.00 7.85
CA SER A 153 8.19 9.96 8.42
C SER A 153 8.39 10.88 9.65
N PRO A 154 7.85 12.12 9.71
CA PRO A 154 7.96 12.93 10.92
C PRO A 154 6.88 12.63 11.98
N VAL A 155 5.88 11.80 11.69
CA VAL A 155 4.70 11.59 12.55
C VAL A 155 4.95 10.43 13.53
N TYR A 156 4.86 10.73 14.82
CA TYR A 156 5.07 9.77 15.90
C TYR A 156 3.78 9.36 16.59
N SER A 157 2.73 10.19 16.49
CA SER A 157 1.43 9.83 17.05
C SER A 157 0.26 10.54 16.37
N ILE A 158 -0.91 9.93 16.47
CA ILE A 158 -2.18 10.42 15.94
C ILE A 158 -3.16 10.53 17.10
N ARG A 159 -3.91 11.63 17.17
CA ARG A 159 -5.11 11.73 18.00
C ARG A 159 -6.28 12.00 17.06
N ASN A 160 -7.25 11.10 16.98
CA ASN A 160 -8.37 11.17 16.02
C ASN A 160 -9.57 11.99 16.55
N CYS A 161 -9.27 12.92 17.46
CA CYS A 161 -10.10 13.83 18.22
C CYS A 161 -9.13 14.71 19.05
#